data_AF-A0AB74CVK8-F1
#
_entry.id   AF-A0AB74CVK8-F1
#
_cell.length_a   1.000
_cell.length_b   1.000
_cell.length_c   1.000
_cell.angle_alpha   90.00
_cell.angle_beta   90.00
_cell.angle_gamma   90.00
#
_symmetry.space_group_name_H-M   'P 1'
#
loop_
_entity.id
_entity.type
_entity.pdbx_description
1 polymer ?
#
loop_
_entity_poly.entity_id
_entity_poly.type
_entity_poly.pdbx_seq_one_letter_code
_entity_poly.pdbx_strand_id
1 'polypeptide(L)'
;MLEEYFQEVGLTLVELPIEFSDDRLIYRGYIKELPMINAEGETRKAMQQKIAGMYQIYREQLLAESAEEEKEKTMNLSMDELLRYYDGETFDGFSLLNEEETDLPGSW
;
A
#
# COMPACT_ATOMS: atom_id res chain seq x y z
N MET A 1 -22.44 8.05 -8.64
CA MET A 1 -21.52 9.23 -8.68
C MET A 1 -20.08 8.73 -8.64
N LEU A 2 -19.08 9.49 -9.10
CA LEU A 2 -17.67 9.03 -9.01
C LEU A 2 -17.19 8.84 -7.56
N GLU A 3 -17.78 9.56 -6.60
CA GLU A 3 -17.56 9.33 -5.17
C GLU A 3 -17.84 7.88 -4.73
N GLU A 4 -18.89 7.25 -5.25
CA GLU A 4 -19.22 5.86 -4.91
C GLU A 4 -18.15 4.89 -5.45
N TYR A 5 -17.63 5.16 -6.65
CA TYR A 5 -16.55 4.36 -7.23
C TYR A 5 -15.30 4.35 -6.33
N PHE A 6 -14.89 5.51 -5.81
CA PHE A 6 -13.74 5.58 -4.89
C PHE A 6 -14.01 4.81 -3.60
N GLN A 7 -15.22 4.90 -3.04
CA GLN A 7 -15.59 4.15 -1.83
C GLN A 7 -15.60 2.64 -2.07
N GLU A 8 -16.10 2.17 -3.21
CA GLU A 8 -16.12 0.75 -3.58
C GLU A 8 -14.71 0.14 -3.64
N VAL A 9 -13.73 0.92 -4.11
CA VAL A 9 -12.32 0.49 -4.14
C VAL A 9 -11.57 0.78 -2.84
N GLY A 10 -12.25 1.27 -1.80
CA GLY A 10 -11.67 1.56 -0.48
C GLY A 10 -10.78 2.80 -0.45
N LEU A 11 -11.01 3.76 -1.35
CA LEU A 11 -10.27 5.02 -1.42
C LEU A 11 -11.10 6.19 -0.92
N THR A 12 -10.42 7.12 -0.25
CA THR A 12 -11.02 8.33 0.28
C THR A 12 -10.63 9.53 -0.58
N LEU A 13 -11.61 10.08 -1.30
CA LEU A 13 -11.43 11.37 -1.97
C LEU A 13 -11.54 12.50 -0.95
N VAL A 14 -10.50 13.32 -0.85
CA VAL A 14 -10.47 14.53 -0.02
C VAL A 14 -10.55 15.74 -0.92
N GLU A 15 -11.55 16.58 -0.68
CA GLU A 15 -11.75 17.84 -1.41
C GLU A 15 -11.21 19.00 -0.57
N LEU A 16 -10.42 19.85 -1.21
CA LEU A 16 -9.84 21.03 -0.60
C LEU A 16 -10.79 22.23 -0.71
N PRO A 17 -10.62 23.26 0.15
CA PRO A 17 -11.37 24.50 0.03
C PRO A 17 -11.25 25.08 -1.38
N ILE A 18 -12.38 25.59 -1.90
CA ILE A 18 -12.45 26.15 -3.25
C ILE A 18 -11.63 27.45 -3.28
N GLU A 19 -10.76 27.55 -4.27
CA GLU A 19 -9.94 28.74 -4.48
C GLU A 19 -10.40 29.50 -5.73
N PHE A 20 -10.26 30.82 -5.70
CA PHE A 20 -10.47 31.66 -6.87
C PHE A 20 -9.11 32.10 -7.41
N SER A 21 -8.80 31.74 -8.64
CA SER A 21 -7.60 32.21 -9.34
C SER A 21 -8.00 32.68 -10.74
N ASP A 22 -7.47 33.82 -11.18
CA ASP A 22 -7.77 34.39 -12.51
C ASP A 22 -9.27 34.47 -12.84
N ASP A 23 -10.08 34.90 -11.87
CA ASP A 23 -11.55 35.02 -12.00
C ASP A 23 -12.28 33.69 -12.22
N ARG A 24 -11.63 32.54 -11.97
CA ARG A 24 -12.20 31.20 -12.11
C ARG A 24 -12.20 30.44 -10.79
N LEU A 25 -13.25 29.63 -10.61
CA LEU A 25 -13.38 28.69 -9.50
C LEU A 25 -12.47 27.49 -9.75
N ILE A 26 -11.60 27.19 -8.78
CA ILE A 26 -10.72 26.04 -8.81
C ILE A 26 -11.12 25.06 -7.71
N TYR A 27 -11.56 23.88 -8.14
CA TYR A 27 -11.81 22.74 -7.27
C TYR A 27 -10.55 21.90 -7.21
N ARG A 28 -10.03 21.67 -6.01
CA ARG A 28 -8.83 20.86 -5.77
C ARG A 28 -9.18 19.66 -4.90
N GLY A 29 -8.49 18.57 -5.12
CA GLY A 29 -8.67 17.37 -4.31
C GLY A 29 -7.57 16.34 -4.55
N TYR A 30 -7.53 15.35 -3.68
CA TYR A 30 -6.56 14.26 -3.72
C TYR A 30 -7.11 12.99 -3.08
N ILE A 31 -6.48 11.86 -3.36
CA ILE A 31 -6.78 10.58 -2.70
C ILE A 31 -5.96 10.48 -1.42
N LYS A 32 -6.59 10.28 -0.26
CA LYS A 32 -5.92 10.29 1.05
C LYS A 32 -4.82 9.21 1.16
N GLU A 33 -5.11 8.05 0.62
CA GLU A 33 -4.28 6.85 0.61
C GLU A 33 -3.15 6.97 -0.43
N LEU A 34 -3.35 7.81 -1.45
CA LEU A 34 -2.40 8.05 -2.54
C LEU A 34 -2.27 9.56 -2.79
N PRO A 35 -1.59 10.32 -1.91
CA PRO A 35 -1.51 11.78 -2.02
C PRO A 35 -0.85 12.29 -3.32
N MET A 36 -0.04 11.44 -3.95
CA MET A 36 0.54 11.71 -5.28
C MET A 36 -0.52 11.84 -6.38
N ILE A 37 -1.69 11.24 -6.18
CA ILE A 37 -2.85 11.37 -7.05
C ILE A 37 -3.68 12.55 -6.55
N ASN A 38 -3.41 13.71 -7.13
CA ASN A 38 -4.12 14.95 -6.89
C ASN A 38 -4.46 15.62 -8.22
N ALA A 39 -5.55 16.40 -8.25
CA ALA A 39 -5.92 17.15 -9.43
C ALA A 39 -6.70 18.41 -9.07
N GLU A 40 -6.74 19.32 -10.04
CA GLU A 40 -7.59 20.49 -10.01
C GLU A 40 -8.51 20.56 -11.24
N GLY A 41 -9.68 21.18 -11.09
CA GLY A 41 -10.65 21.33 -12.15
C GLY A 41 -11.56 22.52 -11.96
N GLU A 42 -12.15 22.99 -13.06
CA GLU A 42 -13.10 24.12 -13.07
C GLU A 42 -14.47 23.73 -12.45
N THR A 43 -14.71 22.42 -12.27
CA THR A 43 -15.88 21.88 -11.57
C THR A 43 -15.48 20.69 -10.71
N ARG A 44 -16.27 20.42 -9.66
CA ARG A 44 -16.12 19.22 -8.81
C ARG A 44 -16.02 17.93 -9.63
N LYS A 45 -16.92 17.77 -10.62
CA LYS A 45 -16.93 16.59 -11.50
C LYS A 45 -15.68 16.50 -12.38
N ALA A 46 -15.21 17.61 -12.93
CA ALA A 46 -13.99 17.62 -13.74
C ALA A 46 -12.75 17.22 -12.92
N MET A 47 -12.64 17.71 -11.69
CA MET A 47 -11.58 17.31 -10.75
C MET A 47 -11.66 15.81 -10.42
N GLN A 48 -12.85 15.30 -10.08
CA GLN A 48 -13.07 13.87 -9.80
C GLN A 48 -12.72 12.97 -10.99
N GLN A 49 -13.07 13.37 -12.21
CA GLN A 49 -12.74 12.62 -13.43
C GLN A 49 -11.23 12.56 -13.68
N LYS A 50 -10.50 13.65 -13.44
CA LYS A 50 -9.04 13.67 -13.55
C LYS A 50 -8.39 12.72 -12.54
N ILE A 51 -8.84 12.75 -11.28
CA ILE A 51 -8.35 11.86 -10.23
C ILE A 51 -8.62 10.39 -10.57
N ALA A 52 -9.82 10.08 -11.07
CA ALA A 52 -10.16 8.71 -11.48
C ALA A 52 -9.27 8.22 -12.64
N GLY A 53 -9.00 9.07 -13.63
CA GLY A 53 -8.10 8.75 -14.74
C GLY A 53 -6.66 8.50 -14.27
N MET A 54 -6.14 9.34 -13.37
CA MET A 54 -4.82 9.15 -12.79
C MET A 54 -4.73 7.85 -11.97
N TYR A 55 -5.78 7.53 -11.20
CA TYR A 55 -5.86 6.29 -10.46
C TYR A 55 -5.89 5.05 -11.36
N GLN A 56 -6.63 5.11 -12.47
CA GLN A 56 -6.65 4.02 -13.44
C GLN A 56 -5.26 3.76 -14.03
N ILE A 57 -4.54 4.82 -14.42
CA ILE A 57 -3.17 4.71 -14.92
C ILE A 57 -2.24 4.13 -13.86
N TYR A 58 -2.34 4.60 -12.61
CA TYR A 58 -1.55 4.07 -11.49
C TYR A 58 -1.78 2.57 -11.29
N ARG A 59 -3.02 2.11 -11.38
CA ARG A 59 -3.35 0.68 -11.30
C ARG A 59 -2.75 -0.13 -12.44
N GLU A 60 -2.79 0.39 -13.66
CA GLU A 60 -2.20 -0.28 -14.83
C GLU A 60 -0.69 -0.40 -14.69
N GLN A 61 -0.02 0.64 -14.20
CA GLN A 61 1.42 0.62 -13.92
C GLN A 61 1.79 -0.41 -12.86
N LEU A 62 1.04 -0.46 -11.75
CA LEU A 62 1.30 -1.41 -10.67
C LEU A 62 1.11 -2.86 -11.13
N LEU A 63 0.10 -3.12 -11.98
CA LEU A 63 -0.09 -4.44 -12.59
C LEU A 63 1.05 -4.80 -13.55
N ALA A 64 1.51 -3.86 -14.38
CA ALA A 64 2.63 -4.09 -15.29
C ALA A 64 3.93 -4.39 -14.52
N GLU A 65 4.23 -3.62 -13.48
CA GLU A 65 5.40 -3.82 -12.61
C GLU A 65 5.32 -5.19 -11.90
N SER A 66 4.15 -5.56 -11.36
CA SER A 66 3.97 -6.88 -10.73
C SER A 66 4.16 -8.04 -11.71
N ALA A 67 3.74 -7.90 -12.97
CA ALA A 67 3.90 -8.92 -14.00
C ALA A 67 5.36 -9.04 -14.50
N GLU A 68 6.15 -7.98 -14.37
CA GLU A 68 7.60 -8.01 -14.62
C GLU A 68 8.34 -8.61 -13.42
N GLU A 69 7.99 -8.25 -12.19
CA GLU A 69 8.56 -8.85 -10.97
C GLU A 69 8.30 -10.36 -10.86
N GLU A 70 7.12 -10.87 -11.27
CA GLU A 70 6.85 -12.32 -11.27
C GLU A 70 7.75 -13.06 -12.28
N LYS A 71 8.11 -12.43 -13.41
CA LYS A 71 9.07 -13.00 -14.35
C LYS A 71 10.49 -13.00 -13.80
N GLU A 72 10.88 -11.99 -13.04
CA GLU A 72 12.21 -11.95 -12.40
C GLU A 72 12.32 -12.88 -11.19
N LYS A 73 11.27 -13.00 -10.37
CA LYS A 73 11.25 -13.93 -9.21
C LYS A 73 11.24 -15.40 -9.64
N THR A 74 10.61 -15.75 -10.76
CA THR A 74 10.68 -17.11 -11.31
C THR A 74 12.01 -17.44 -11.99
N MET A 75 12.82 -16.44 -12.36
CA MET A 75 14.18 -16.65 -12.90
C MET A 75 15.27 -16.73 -11.81
N ASN A 76 14.99 -16.32 -10.58
CA ASN A 76 15.97 -16.20 -9.51
C ASN A 76 15.89 -17.27 -8.41
N LEU A 77 15.08 -18.32 -8.56
CA LEU A 77 15.24 -19.54 -7.77
C LEU A 77 15.20 -20.77 -8.69
N SER A 78 16.33 -21.49 -8.72
CA SER A 78 16.36 -22.81 -9.32
C SER A 78 15.46 -23.77 -8.52
N MET A 79 14.81 -24.75 -9.18
CA MET A 79 13.95 -25.78 -8.54
C MET A 79 14.63 -26.45 -7.33
N ASP A 80 15.96 -26.53 -7.37
CA ASP A 80 16.82 -27.09 -6.32
C ASP A 80 16.85 -26.24 -5.03
N GLU A 81 16.70 -24.91 -5.14
CA GLU A 81 16.65 -24.00 -3.98
C GLU A 81 15.28 -23.97 -3.30
N LEU A 82 14.20 -24.14 -4.07
CA LEU A 82 12.85 -24.29 -3.53
C LEU A 82 12.68 -25.59 -2.72
N LEU A 83 13.33 -26.68 -3.15
CA LEU A 83 13.30 -27.97 -2.45
C LEU A 83 14.18 -27.99 -1.19
N ARG A 84 15.23 -27.16 -1.12
CA ARG A 84 16.12 -27.07 0.05
C ARG A 84 15.44 -26.45 1.28
N TYR A 85 14.49 -25.54 1.09
CA TYR A 85 13.64 -25.02 2.17
C TYR A 85 12.56 -26.01 2.64
N TYR A 86 12.27 -27.03 1.84
CA TYR A 86 11.33 -28.10 2.19
C TYR A 86 12.04 -29.29 2.86
N ASP A 87 13.37 -29.29 2.94
CA ASP A 87 14.15 -30.31 3.66
C ASP A 87 14.22 -29.99 5.16
N GLY A 88 13.03 -29.96 5.78
CA GLY A 88 12.83 -30.57 7.09
C GLY A 88 13.50 -29.96 8.33
N GLU A 89 14.05 -28.75 8.34
CA GLU A 89 14.37 -28.12 9.64
C GLU A 89 13.07 -27.72 10.34
N THR A 90 12.66 -28.56 11.28
CA THR A 90 11.57 -28.29 12.22
C THR A 90 11.87 -26.99 12.95
N PHE A 91 10.94 -26.04 12.86
CA PHE A 91 10.88 -24.84 13.70
C PHE A 91 11.10 -25.22 15.17
N ASP A 92 12.30 -25.00 15.69
CA ASP A 92 12.60 -25.19 17.10
C ASP A 92 11.85 -24.10 17.86
N GLY A 93 10.86 -24.52 18.64
CA GLY A 93 9.90 -23.63 19.28
C GLY A 93 10.59 -22.58 20.14
N PHE A 94 9.89 -21.46 20.37
CA PHE A 94 10.31 -20.45 21.35
C PHE A 94 10.60 -21.12 22.70
N SER A 95 11.89 -21.38 22.97
CA SER A 95 12.37 -21.83 24.26
C SER A 95 12.29 -20.65 25.22
N LEU A 96 11.19 -20.56 25.96
CA LEU A 96 11.00 -19.67 27.11
C LEU A 96 11.78 -20.18 28.32
N LEU A 97 13.07 -20.47 28.15
CA LEU A 97 13.97 -20.80 29.24
C LEU A 97 15.32 -20.13 28.97
N ASN A 98 15.50 -18.96 29.56
CA ASN A 98 16.83 -18.52 29.95
C ASN A 98 16.74 -18.07 31.41
N GLU A 99 17.11 -18.99 32.30
CA GLU A 99 17.75 -18.72 33.61
C GLU A 99 18.84 -17.64 33.38
N GLU A 100 19.14 -16.68 34.27
CA GLU A 100 19.54 -16.80 35.67
C GLU A 100 19.80 -15.35 36.18
N GLU A 101 19.32 -14.94 37.36
CA GLU A 101 19.99 -13.89 38.16
C GLU A 101 19.84 -14.21 39.65
N THR A 102 20.97 -14.11 40.35
CA THR A 102 21.36 -14.67 41.65
C THR A 102 20.92 -13.88 42.89
N ASP A 103 21.21 -14.44 44.08
CA ASP A 103 21.17 -13.92 45.48
C ASP A 103 19.82 -14.08 46.24
N LEU A 104 19.65 -14.71 47.42
CA LEU A 104 20.49 -15.12 48.57
C LEU A 104 19.72 -16.16 49.44
N PRO A 105 20.38 -16.83 50.42
CA PRO A 105 19.78 -17.89 51.23
C PRO A 105 19.03 -17.35 52.46
N GLY A 106 17.92 -18.00 52.82
CA GLY A 106 17.19 -17.71 54.05
C GLY A 106 16.32 -18.88 54.49
N SER A 107 16.79 -19.60 55.50
CA SER A 107 16.08 -20.63 56.28
C SER A 107 14.68 -20.19 56.70
N TRP A 108 13.72 -21.12 56.70
CA TRP A 108 12.88 -21.51 57.85
C TRP A 108 12.36 -22.94 57.61
#